data_AF-A0AAW7V4P2-F1
#
_entry.id   AF-A0AAW7V4P2-F1
#
_cell.length_a   1.000
_cell.length_b   1.000
_cell.length_c   1.000
_cell.angle_alpha   90.00
_cell.angle_beta   90.00
_cell.angle_gamma   90.00
#
_symmetry.space_group_name_H-M   'P 1'
#
loop_
_entity.id
_entity.type
_entity.pdbx_description
1 polymer ?
#
loop_
_entity_poly.entity_id
_entity_poly.type
_entity_poly.pdbx_seq_one_letter_code
_entity_poly.pdbx_strand_id
1 'polypeptide(L)' 'METKQKERIRRLMELLKKTDRIHLKDAARMLEVSVMTIRRDLHQEDEPLPLTLLGGYIVMV' A
#
# COMPACT_ATOMS: atom_id res chain seq x y z
N MET A 1 15.98 -12.37 -0.42
CA MET A 1 16.08 -10.91 -0.49
C MET A 1 14.68 -10.35 -0.42
N GLU A 2 14.39 -9.51 0.58
CA GLU A 2 13.10 -8.81 0.63
C GLU A 2 13.08 -7.78 -0.51
N THR A 3 12.06 -7.82 -1.36
CA THR A 3 11.96 -6.85 -2.46
C THR A 3 11.55 -5.50 -1.88
N LYS A 4 11.98 -4.39 -2.49
CA LYS A 4 11.57 -3.03 -2.09
C LYS A 4 10.04 -2.88 -1.97
N GLN A 5 9.29 -3.69 -2.71
CA GLN A 5 7.83 -3.74 -2.64
C GLN A 5 7.32 -4.42 -1.38
N LYS A 6 7.83 -5.60 -1.01
CA LYS A 6 7.41 -6.29 0.22
C LYS A 6 7.60 -5.39 1.43
N GLU A 7 8.68 -4.63 1.47
CA GLU A 7 8.91 -3.63 2.52
C GLU A 7 7.86 -2.49 2.51
N ARG A 8 7.51 -1.94 1.33
CA ARG A 8 6.45 -0.91 1.24
C ARG A 8 5.09 -1.44 1.66
N ILE A 9 4.71 -2.63 1.20
CA ILE A 9 3.45 -3.29 1.58
C ILE A 9 3.40 -3.50 3.10
N ARG A 10 4.50 -3.97 3.70
CA ARG A 10 4.60 -4.14 5.15
C ARG A 10 4.38 -2.82 5.90
N ARG A 11 5.03 -1.74 5.47
CA ARG A 11 4.83 -0.41 6.07
C ARG A 11 3.38 0.08 5.92
N LEU A 12 2.74 -0.15 4.76
CA LEU A 12 1.31 0.18 4.57
C LEU A 12 0.42 -0.59 5.55
N MET A 13 0.67 -1.89 5.74
CA MET A 13 -0.09 -2.69 6.70
C MET A 13 0.08 -2.20 8.14
N GLU A 14 1.30 -1.84 8.55
CA GLU A 14 1.57 -1.31 9.90
C GLU A 14 0.87 0.03 10.16
N LEU A 15 0.77 0.89 9.14
CA LEU A 15 0.00 2.13 9.22
C LEU A 15 -1.51 1.86 9.30
N LEU A 16 -2.01 0.97 8.44
CA LEU A 16 -3.44 0.65 8.38
C LEU A 16 -3.96 -0.04 9.64
N LYS A 17 -3.11 -0.80 10.36
CA LYS A 17 -3.45 -1.32 11.70
C LYS A 17 -3.77 -0.22 12.71
N LYS A 18 -3.35 1.03 12.48
CA LYS A 18 -3.60 2.18 13.37
C LYS A 18 -4.72 3.10 12.88
N THR A 19 -4.95 3.17 11.56
CA THR A 19 -5.81 4.21 10.97
C THR A 19 -7.01 3.70 10.17
N ASP A 20 -7.24 2.38 10.10
CA ASP A 20 -8.27 1.66 9.31
C ASP A 20 -8.20 1.87 7.78
N ARG A 21 -7.81 3.07 7.33
CA ARG A 21 -7.64 3.50 5.95
C ARG A 21 -6.53 4.54 5.85
N ILE A 22 -5.97 4.71 4.65
CA ILE A 22 -5.06 5.82 4.32
C ILE A 22 -5.33 6.30 2.90
N HIS A 23 -5.31 7.61 2.67
CA HIS A 23 -5.47 8.14 1.32
C HIS A 23 -4.24 7.81 0.48
N LEU A 24 -4.43 7.41 -0.77
CA LEU A 24 -3.35 6.95 -1.65
C LEU A 24 -2.25 7.99 -1.86
N LYS A 25 -2.60 9.29 -1.89
CA LYS A 25 -1.61 10.38 -1.98
C LYS A 25 -0.77 10.51 -0.71
N ASP A 26 -1.36 10.29 0.45
CA ASP A 26 -0.67 10.40 1.74
C ASP A 26 0.26 9.20 1.94
N ALA A 27 -0.21 8.01 1.60
CA ALA A 27 0.61 6.80 1.54
C ALA A 27 1.84 6.99 0.64
N ALA A 28 1.64 7.56 -0.56
CA ALA A 28 2.72 7.84 -1.50
C ALA A 28 3.74 8.82 -0.92
N ARG A 29 3.28 9.88 -0.26
CA ARG A 29 4.13 10.87 0.41
C ARG A 29 4.91 10.25 1.57
N MET A 30 4.28 9.43 2.40
CA MET A 30 4.91 8.78 3.57
C MET A 30 5.96 7.75 3.17
N LEU A 31 5.77 7.08 2.04
CA LEU A 31 6.69 6.07 1.52
C LEU A 31 7.70 6.65 0.52
N GLU A 32 7.69 7.97 0.29
CA GLU A 32 8.57 8.67 -0.66
C GLU A 32 8.55 8.06 -2.08
N VAL A 33 7.36 7.65 -2.53
CA VAL A 33 7.16 7.07 -3.86
C VAL A 33 6.03 7.77 -4.60
N SER A 34 5.89 7.47 -5.90
CA SER A 34 4.76 7.95 -6.68
C SER A 34 3.47 7.18 -6.35
N VAL A 35 2.32 7.82 -6.57
CA VAL A 35 1.00 7.17 -6.54
C VAL A 35 0.95 5.96 -7.48
N MET A 36 1.57 6.06 -8.65
CA MET A 36 1.64 4.97 -9.64
C MET A 36 2.42 3.76 -9.11
N THR A 37 3.46 4.00 -8.29
CA THR A 37 4.23 2.92 -7.64
C THR A 37 3.35 2.13 -6.69
N ILE A 38 2.59 2.81 -5.81
CA ILE A 38 1.68 2.11 -4.88
C ILE A 38 0.58 1.37 -5.64
N ARG A 39 0.00 1.97 -6.69
CA ARG A 39 -1.00 1.29 -7.52
C ARG A 39 -0.46 -0.01 -8.12
N ARG A 40 0.77 0.03 -8.63
CA ARG A 40 1.45 -1.16 -9.17
C ARG A 40 1.71 -2.19 -8.08
N ASP A 41 2.14 -1.74 -6.90
CA ASP A 41 2.42 -2.65 -5.79
C ASP A 41 1.19 -3.40 -5.29
N LEU A 42 0.02 -2.74 -5.31
CA LEU A 42 -1.27 -3.33 -4.93
C LEU A 42 -1.89 -4.23 -6.01
N HIS A 43 -1.48 -4.09 -7.28
CA HIS A 43 -1.99 -4.89 -8.41
C HIS A 43 -1.02 -5.97 -8.87
N GLN A 44 0.06 -6.24 -8.14
CA GLN A 44 0.97 -7.29 -8.54
C GLN A 44 0.31 -8.67 -8.35
N GLU A 45 0.23 -9.44 -9.43
CA GLU A 45 -0.53 -10.69 -9.50
C GLU A 45 0.12 -11.87 -8.76
N ASP A 46 1.35 -11.71 -8.27
CA ASP A 46 2.16 -12.80 -7.73
C ASP A 46 1.66 -13.33 -6.37
N GLU A 47 0.96 -12.51 -5.57
CA GLU A 47 0.52 -12.89 -4.23
C GLU A 47 -0.74 -12.09 -3.81
N PRO A 48 -1.81 -12.73 -3.32
CA PRO A 48 -2.98 -12.01 -2.83
C PRO A 48 -2.60 -11.14 -1.63
N LEU A 49 -2.76 -9.84 -1.78
CA LEU A 49 -2.48 -8.85 -0.74
C LEU A 49 -3.73 -8.59 0.10
N PRO A 50 -3.62 -8.47 1.44
CA PRO A 50 -4.73 -8.09 2.31
C PRO A 50 -5.02 -6.58 2.23
N LEU A 51 -4.80 -5.96 1.08
CA LEU A 51 -4.91 -4.53 0.84
C LEU A 51 -5.68 -4.30 -0.46
N THR A 52 -6.60 -3.36 -0.44
CA THR A 52 -7.33 -2.96 -1.66
C THR A 52 -7.47 -1.44 -1.75
N LEU A 53 -7.74 -0.95 -2.96
CA LEU A 53 -7.94 0.46 -3.25
C LEU A 53 -9.44 0.75 -3.47
N LEU A 54 -10.05 1.51 -2.56
CA LEU A 54 -11.46 1.93 -2.64
C LEU A 54 -11.57 3.45 -2.65
N GLY A 55 -12.09 4.02 -3.73
CA GLY A 55 -12.36 5.47 -3.82
C GLY A 55 -11.13 6.36 -3.58
N GLY A 56 -9.92 5.87 -3.86
CA GLY A 56 -8.66 6.59 -3.61
C GLY A 56 -8.05 6.36 -2.23
N TYR A 57 -8.65 5.51 -1.39
CA TYR A 57 -8.12 5.07 -0.11
C TYR A 57 -7.62 3.63 -0.20
N ILE A 58 -6.51 3.35 0.47
CA ILE A 58 -6.03 2.00 0.72
C ILE A 58 -6.69 1.53 2.02
N VAL A 59 -7.26 0.33 2.00
CA VAL A 59 -7.89 -0.32 3.18
C VAL A 59 -7.41 -1.76 3.29
N MET A 60 -7.48 -2.31 4.49
CA MET A 60 -7.19 -3.74 4.73
C MET A 60 -8.45 -4.57 4.46
N VAL A 61 -8.30 -5.75 3.84
CA VAL A 61 -9.38 -6.71 3.53
C VAL A 61 -9.04 -8.12 3.97
#